data_AF-A0A941FGS0-F1
#
_entry.id   AF-A0A941FGS0-F1
#
_cell.length_a   1.000
_cell.length_b   1.000
_cell.length_c   1.000
_cell.angle_alpha   90.00
_cell.angle_beta   90.00
_cell.angle_gamma   90.00
#
_symmetry.space_group_name_H-M   'P 1'
#
loop_
_entity.id
_entity.type
_entity.pdbx_description
1 polymer ?
#
loop_
_entity_poly.entity_id
_entity_poly.type
_entity_poly.pdbx_seq_one_letter_code
_entity_poly.pdbx_strand_id
1 'polypeptide(L)'
;MDENLNVIMNKALSTELDLHGVAIDNDKAYIIETKTNSIGIYNLKNNLERIDEIRFSPENDDVCHVNDLYIANDKLYVSMFSYPPGKNSSLSLIKLTKV
;
A
#
# COMPACT_ATOMS: atom_id res chain seq x y z
N MET A 1 -18.98 -15.58 0.55
CA MET A 1 -18.52 -14.49 -0.35
C MET A 1 -19.77 -14.00 -1.06
N ASP A 2 -20.02 -12.69 -1.12
CA ASP A 2 -21.23 -12.14 -1.76
C ASP A 2 -21.07 -12.25 -3.29
N GLU A 3 -21.82 -13.16 -3.90
CA GLU A 3 -21.77 -13.44 -5.33
C GLU A 3 -22.27 -12.27 -6.18
N ASN A 4 -23.03 -11.35 -5.58
CA ASN A 4 -23.58 -10.19 -6.29
C ASN A 4 -22.59 -9.04 -6.41
N LEU A 5 -21.43 -9.11 -5.74
CA LEU A 5 -20.40 -8.06 -5.72
C LEU A 5 -21.01 -6.66 -5.49
N ASN A 6 -21.83 -6.53 -4.44
CA ASN A 6 -22.50 -5.26 -4.14
C ASN A 6 -21.47 -4.15 -3.84
N VAL A 7 -21.31 -3.22 -4.78
CA VAL A 7 -20.41 -2.07 -4.63
C VAL A 7 -21.08 -1.01 -3.74
N ILE A 8 -20.56 -0.85 -2.52
CA ILE A 8 -21.07 0.13 -1.55
C ILE A 8 -20.44 1.53 -1.71
N MET A 9 -19.28 1.62 -2.35
CA MET A 9 -18.53 2.86 -2.52
C MET A 9 -17.56 2.74 -3.71
N ASN A 10 -17.42 3.82 -4.47
CA ASN A 10 -16.40 3.97 -5.50
C ASN A 10 -15.76 5.35 -5.35
N LYS A 11 -14.43 5.41 -5.46
CA LYS A 11 -13.68 6.65 -5.45
C LYS A 11 -12.74 6.71 -6.64
N ALA A 12 -12.93 7.72 -7.48
CA ALA A 12 -11.95 8.10 -8.47
C ALA A 12 -10.77 8.78 -7.79
N LEU A 13 -9.56 8.41 -8.19
CA LEU A 13 -8.34 9.08 -7.75
C LEU A 13 -8.13 10.34 -8.61
N SER A 14 -7.68 11.42 -7.98
CA SER A 14 -7.36 12.68 -8.68
C SER A 14 -6.05 12.60 -9.48
N THR A 15 -5.19 11.65 -9.13
CA THR A 15 -3.94 11.35 -9.81
C THR A 15 -3.89 9.88 -10.20
N GLU A 16 -3.28 9.60 -11.35
CA GLU A 16 -2.99 8.22 -11.75
C GLU A 16 -1.93 7.64 -10.81
N LEU A 17 -2.40 6.82 -9.88
CA LEU A 17 -1.59 6.00 -9.00
C LEU A 17 -1.59 4.57 -9.56
N ASP A 18 -0.41 3.97 -9.61
CA ASP A 18 -0.29 2.53 -9.84
C ASP A 18 -0.54 1.82 -8.50
N LEU A 19 -1.71 1.23 -8.36
CA LEU A 19 -2.17 0.64 -7.10
C LEU A 19 -1.98 -0.88 -7.09
N HIS A 20 -1.38 -1.38 -6.01
CA HIS A 20 -1.15 -2.81 -5.79
C HIS A 20 -1.53 -3.20 -4.37
N GLY A 21 -2.00 -4.43 -4.18
CA GLY A 21 -2.32 -4.96 -2.86
C GLY A 21 -3.32 -4.14 -2.03
N VAL A 22 -3.93 -4.78 -1.05
CA VAL A 22 -4.74 -4.08 -0.07
C VAL A 22 -4.79 -4.89 1.22
N ALA A 23 -4.66 -4.22 2.34
CA ALA A 23 -5.07 -4.78 3.62
C ALA A 23 -6.00 -3.82 4.35
N ILE A 24 -6.87 -4.41 5.15
CA ILE A 24 -7.83 -3.68 5.98
C ILE A 24 -7.50 -3.99 7.42
N ASP A 25 -7.42 -2.94 8.24
CA ASP A 25 -7.30 -3.04 9.69
C ASP A 25 -8.18 -1.96 10.33
N ASN A 26 -9.17 -2.40 11.10
CA ASN A 26 -10.23 -1.55 11.66
C ASN A 26 -10.94 -0.72 10.55
N ASP A 27 -11.06 0.60 10.75
CA ASP A 27 -11.70 1.52 9.80
C ASP A 27 -10.72 2.09 8.75
N LYS A 28 -9.59 1.42 8.54
CA LYS A 28 -8.54 1.88 7.62
C LYS A 28 -8.26 0.86 6.53
N ALA A 29 -8.10 1.36 5.31
CA ALA A 29 -7.51 0.62 4.21
C ALA A 29 -6.06 1.08 4.00
N TYR A 30 -5.17 0.12 3.80
CA TYR A 30 -3.77 0.30 3.47
C TYR A 30 -3.59 -0.20 2.04
N ILE A 31 -3.21 0.68 1.12
CA ILE A 31 -3.14 0.41 -0.31
C ILE A 31 -1.73 0.77 -0.79
N ILE A 32 -1.05 -0.11 -1.54
CA ILE A 32 0.27 0.23 -2.10
C ILE A 32 0.07 1.20 -3.26
N GLU A 33 0.86 2.27 -3.25
CA GLU A 33 0.96 3.28 -4.28
C GLU A 33 2.39 3.17 -4.88
N THR A 34 2.58 2.26 -5.85
CA THR A 34 3.92 1.89 -6.37
C THR A 34 4.65 3.07 -6.97
N LYS A 35 3.95 3.90 -7.75
CA LYS A 35 4.49 5.11 -8.38
C LYS A 35 5.10 6.11 -7.38
N THR A 36 4.68 6.05 -6.11
CA THR A 36 5.16 6.95 -5.05
C THR A 36 5.97 6.22 -3.98
N ASN A 37 6.27 4.93 -4.15
CA ASN A 37 6.91 4.05 -3.15
C ASN A 37 6.30 4.24 -1.77
N SER A 38 4.98 4.24 -1.71
CA SER A 38 4.26 4.44 -0.46
C SER A 38 3.14 3.42 -0.29
N ILE A 39 2.68 3.31 0.93
CA ILE A 39 1.37 2.77 1.26
C ILE A 39 0.51 3.94 1.69
N GLY A 40 -0.54 4.23 0.92
CA GLY A 40 -1.56 5.20 1.31
C GLY A 40 -2.45 4.61 2.39
N ILE A 41 -2.75 5.40 3.42
CA ILE A 41 -3.67 5.04 4.51
C ILE A 41 -4.96 5.82 4.29
N TYR A 42 -6.07 5.09 4.14
CA TYR A 42 -7.38 5.65 3.79
C TYR A 42 -8.43 5.33 4.85
N ASN A 43 -9.30 6.29 5.12
CA ASN A 43 -10.42 6.12 6.04
C ASN A 43 -11.63 5.51 5.32
N LEU A 44 -12.01 4.28 5.71
CA LEU A 44 -13.14 3.55 5.12
C LEU A 44 -14.50 4.23 5.40
N LYS A 45 -14.62 4.96 6.52
CA LYS A 45 -15.86 5.65 6.92
C LYS A 45 -16.00 7.02 6.29
N ASN A 46 -14.90 7.65 5.89
CA ASN A 46 -14.90 8.99 5.30
C ASN A 46 -14.60 8.97 3.80
N ASN A 47 -15.43 8.26 3.03
CA ASN A 47 -15.34 8.24 1.56
C ASN A 47 -13.92 7.94 1.01
N LEU A 48 -13.25 6.93 1.59
CA LEU A 48 -11.87 6.56 1.28
C LEU A 48 -10.92 7.77 1.23
N GLU A 49 -11.10 8.75 2.13
CA GLU A 49 -10.18 9.89 2.25
C GLU A 49 -8.80 9.39 2.68
N ARG A 50 -7.75 9.85 1.98
CA ARG A 50 -6.36 9.57 2.34
C ARG A 50 -6.02 10.40 3.57
N ILE A 51 -5.68 9.73 4.67
CA ILE A 51 -5.43 10.37 5.96
C ILE A 51 -3.95 10.37 6.34
N ASP A 52 -3.15 9.47 5.77
CA ASP A 52 -1.72 9.36 6.07
C ASP A 52 -0.99 8.49 5.03
N GLU A 53 0.32 8.35 5.16
CA GLU A 53 1.15 7.49 4.31
C GLU A 53 2.33 6.86 5.05
N ILE A 54 2.74 5.67 4.57
CA ILE A 54 4.02 5.07 4.91
C ILE A 54 4.89 5.13 3.66
N ARG A 55 6.02 5.83 3.74
CA ARG A 55 6.89 6.08 2.59
C ARG A 55 8.18 5.26 2.70
N PHE A 56 8.52 4.51 1.65
CA PHE A 56 9.71 3.67 1.59
C PHE A 56 10.93 4.39 1.02
N SER A 57 10.72 5.40 0.17
CA SER A 57 11.77 6.17 -0.48
C SER A 57 11.45 7.66 -0.46
N PRO A 58 12.42 8.57 -0.25
CA PRO A 58 12.21 10.00 -0.45
C PRO A 58 11.96 10.37 -1.91
N GLU A 59 12.18 9.47 -2.87
CA GLU A 59 11.96 9.69 -4.30
C GLU A 59 10.64 9.06 -4.78
N ASN A 60 9.99 9.69 -5.76
CA ASN A 60 8.79 9.17 -6.43
C ASN A 60 9.19 8.38 -7.70
N ASP A 61 10.07 7.39 -7.53
CA ASP A 61 10.53 6.49 -8.59
C ASP A 61 10.57 5.07 -8.07
N ASP A 62 10.08 4.08 -8.81
CA ASP A 62 9.80 2.71 -8.35
C ASP A 62 11.05 1.88 -8.02
N VAL A 63 11.77 2.32 -7.00
CA VAL A 63 12.98 1.69 -6.45
C VAL A 63 12.63 0.60 -5.43
N CYS A 64 11.44 0.70 -4.85
CA CYS A 64 10.87 -0.17 -3.84
C CYS A 64 9.52 -0.69 -4.34
N HIS A 65 9.57 -1.61 -5.31
CA HIS A 65 8.39 -2.22 -5.92
C HIS A 65 7.73 -3.17 -4.93
N VAL A 66 6.78 -2.64 -4.14
CA VAL A 66 6.01 -3.42 -3.17
C VAL A 66 4.87 -4.11 -3.89
N ASN A 67 4.78 -5.44 -3.75
CA ASN A 67 3.76 -6.23 -4.46
C ASN A 67 2.50 -6.44 -3.63
N ASP A 68 2.69 -6.73 -2.34
CA ASP A 68 1.60 -7.16 -1.46
C ASP A 68 1.88 -6.78 -0.01
N LEU A 69 0.81 -6.67 0.77
CA LEU A 69 0.86 -6.32 2.17
C LEU A 69 -0.07 -7.17 3.02
N TYR A 70 0.35 -7.44 4.25
CA TYR A 70 -0.43 -8.21 5.21
C TYR A 70 -0.32 -7.60 6.61
N ILE A 71 -1.44 -7.48 7.31
CA ILE A 71 -1.48 -6.94 8.67
C ILE A 71 -1.83 -8.08 9.64
N ALA A 72 -0.97 -8.28 10.64
CA ALA A 72 -1.23 -9.21 11.72
C ALA A 72 -0.49 -8.81 13.00
N ASN A 73 -1.17 -8.93 14.15
CA ASN A 73 -0.60 -8.67 15.47
C ASN A 73 0.13 -7.31 15.55
N ASP A 74 -0.58 -6.25 15.14
CA ASP A 74 -0.10 -4.87 15.09
C ASP A 74 1.17 -4.65 14.24
N LYS A 75 1.43 -5.54 13.30
CA LYS A 75 2.56 -5.47 12.37
C LYS A 75 2.06 -5.47 10.93
N LEU A 76 2.74 -4.66 10.13
CA LEU A 76 2.58 -4.61 8.69
C LEU A 76 3.76 -5.34 8.05
N TYR A 77 3.44 -6.40 7.31
CA TYR A 77 4.38 -7.18 6.51
C TYR A 77 4.22 -6.78 5.06
N VAL A 78 5.33 -6.57 4.37
CA VAL A 78 5.33 -6.20 2.96
C VAL A 78 6.27 -7.10 2.17
N SER A 79 5.83 -7.53 0.99
CA SER A 79 6.67 -8.21 0.02
C SER A 79 7.16 -7.20 -1.02
N MET A 80 8.47 -7.17 -1.28
CA MET A 80 9.06 -6.11 -2.10
C MET A 80 10.23 -6.60 -2.94
N PHE A 81 10.31 -6.09 -4.17
CA PHE A 81 11.52 -6.08 -4.98
C PHE A 81 12.20 -4.72 -4.86
N SER A 82 13.48 -4.70 -4.52
CA SER A 82 14.26 -3.47 -4.52
C SER A 82 15.21 -3.45 -5.72
N TYR A 83 15.24 -2.32 -6.43
CA TYR A 83 16.21 -2.04 -7.50
C TYR A 83 17.16 -0.91 -7.07
N PRO A 84 18.17 -1.19 -6.23
CA PRO A 84 19.17 -0.18 -5.94
C PRO A 84 19.95 0.16 -7.23
N PRO A 85 20.20 1.44 -7.53
CA PRO A 85 21.04 1.83 -8.66
C PRO A 85 22.39 1.11 -8.60
N GLY A 86 22.71 0.32 -9.62
CA GLY A 86 24.00 -0.38 -9.77
C GLY A 86 24.14 -1.74 -9.07
N LYS A 87 23.05 -2.38 -8.61
CA LYS A 87 23.08 -3.76 -8.08
C LYS A 87 22.02 -4.66 -8.72
N ASN A 88 22.27 -5.98 -8.69
CA ASN A 88 21.28 -6.99 -9.08
C ASN A 88 20.06 -6.94 -8.15
N SER A 89 18.89 -7.30 -8.68
CA SER A 89 17.63 -7.35 -7.92
C SER A 89 17.73 -8.28 -6.71
N SER A 90 17.19 -7.84 -5.57
CA SER A 90 17.08 -8.65 -4.36
C SER A 90 15.66 -8.64 -3.83
N LEU A 91 15.14 -9.82 -3.50
CA LEU A 91 13.87 -9.96 -2.79
C LEU A 91 14.09 -9.59 -1.31
N SER A 92 13.24 -8.75 -0.75
CA SER A 92 13.30 -8.42 0.68
C SER A 92 11.91 -8.52 1.33
N LEU A 93 11.88 -9.10 2.53
CA LEU A 93 10.73 -9.06 3.43
C LEU A 93 11.03 -7.99 4.48
N ILE A 94 10.29 -6.88 4.45
CA ILE A 94 10.45 -5.82 5.44
C ILE A 94 9.30 -5.89 6.45
N LYS A 95 9.67 -5.75 7.72
CA LYS A 95 8.74 -5.69 8.84
C LYS A 95 8.65 -4.24 9.32
N LEU A 96 7.44 -3.68 9.28
CA LEU A 96 7.16 -2.37 9.86
C LEU A 96 6.33 -2.56 11.13
N THR A 97 6.69 -1.81 12.18
CA THR A 97 5.97 -1.81 13.46
C THR A 97 5.15 -0.52 13.53
N LYS A 98 3.86 -0.65 13.81
CA LYS A 98 2.94 0.48 14.01
C LYS A 98 3.38 1.22 15.29
N VAL A 99 3.70 2.52 15.17
CA VAL A 99 4.01 3.41 16.31
C VAL A 99 2.76 3.86 17.02
#